data_AF-A0A8B7R7T0-F1
#
_entry.id   AF-A0A8B7R7T0-F1
#
_cell.length_a   1.000
_cell.length_b   1.000
_cell.length_c   1.000
_cell.angle_alpha   90.00
_cell.angle_beta   90.00
_cell.angle_gamma   90.00
#
_symmetry.space_group_name_H-M   'P 1'
#
loop_
_entity.id
_entity.type
_entity.pdbx_description
1 polymer ?
#
loop_
_entity_poly.entity_id
_entity_poly.type
_entity_poly.pdbx_seq_one_letter_code
_entity_poly.pdbx_strand_id
1 'polypeptide(L)'
;MQDEIETEEIIKDIFQRGKTCFIPRYQFQSNHMDMVKLTSPEEISSLPKTSWNIHQPGEDEAREEALSTGGLDLIFMPGLGFDKQGNRLGRGRGYYDAYLKRCAQQQHGKPYTMALAFKEQICLQVPVDENDMKFKLNIYEELGSDSESERKVKPSGEDTVSLSPVMGLVSLCREFHPGEFMNT
;
A
#
# COMPACT_ATOMS: atom_id res chain seq x y z
N MET A 1 4.84 -3.46 -5.45
CA MET A 1 6.10 -4.07 -5.96
C MET A 1 5.88 -5.58 -6.15
N GLN A 2 6.84 -6.34 -6.69
CA GLN A 2 6.65 -7.80 -6.89
C GLN A 2 6.62 -8.60 -5.57
N ASP A 3 7.22 -8.05 -4.52
CA ASP A 3 7.37 -8.62 -3.18
C ASP A 3 6.36 -8.01 -2.17
N GLU A 4 5.30 -7.40 -2.67
CA GLU A 4 4.20 -6.82 -1.88
C GLU A 4 2.87 -7.36 -2.41
N ILE A 5 1.85 -7.38 -1.54
CA ILE A 5 0.47 -7.71 -1.92
C ILE A 5 0.03 -6.76 -3.05
N GLU A 6 -0.60 -7.32 -4.08
CA GLU A 6 -1.19 -6.54 -5.16
C GLU A 6 -2.41 -5.75 -4.66
N THR A 7 -2.48 -4.47 -5.00
CA THR A 7 -3.48 -3.54 -4.48
C THR A 7 -4.40 -2.96 -5.56
N GLU A 8 -4.24 -3.34 -6.83
CA GLU A 8 -5.07 -2.86 -7.94
C GLU A 8 -6.58 -3.03 -7.70
N GLU A 9 -7.02 -4.21 -7.25
CA GLU A 9 -8.45 -4.46 -6.98
C GLU A 9 -8.97 -3.63 -5.79
N ILE A 10 -8.11 -3.37 -4.79
CA ILE A 10 -8.44 -2.48 -3.68
C ILE A 10 -8.64 -1.05 -4.20
N ILE A 11 -7.79 -0.58 -5.12
CA ILE A 11 -7.96 0.74 -5.74
C ILE A 11 -9.29 0.81 -6.47
N LYS A 12 -9.61 -0.19 -7.30
CA LYS A 12 -10.88 -0.23 -8.04
C LYS A 12 -12.08 -0.16 -7.10
N ASP A 13 -12.10 -0.97 -6.04
CA ASP A 13 -13.17 -0.96 -5.04
C ASP A 13 -13.30 0.41 -4.34
N ILE A 14 -12.17 1.06 -4.03
CA ILE A 14 -12.15 2.39 -3.41
C ILE A 14 -12.88 3.44 -4.27
N PHE A 15 -12.60 3.46 -5.57
CA PHE A 15 -13.32 4.34 -6.49
C PHE A 15 -14.78 3.93 -6.70
N GLN A 16 -15.07 2.63 -6.79
CA GLN A 16 -16.45 2.13 -6.90
C GLN A 16 -17.32 2.55 -5.72
N ARG A 17 -16.73 2.61 -4.51
CA ARG A 17 -17.40 3.08 -3.29
C ARG A 17 -17.42 4.61 -3.14
N GLY A 18 -16.97 5.36 -4.15
CA GLY A 18 -16.95 6.82 -4.14
C GLY A 18 -15.99 7.42 -3.11
N LYS A 19 -15.00 6.66 -2.67
CA LYS A 19 -14.01 7.11 -1.68
C LYS A 19 -12.87 7.84 -2.38
N THR A 20 -12.18 8.71 -1.65
CA THR A 20 -11.02 9.42 -2.20
C THR A 20 -9.77 8.55 -2.04
N CYS A 21 -8.99 8.43 -3.13
CA CYS A 21 -7.78 7.64 -3.20
C CYS A 21 -6.54 8.54 -3.27
N PHE A 22 -5.56 8.30 -2.41
CA PHE A 22 -4.23 8.90 -2.51
C PHE A 22 -3.16 7.81 -2.64
N ILE A 23 -2.14 8.09 -3.45
CA ILE A 23 -0.99 7.19 -3.70
C ILE A 23 0.32 7.90 -3.28
N PRO A 24 1.38 7.16 -2.91
CA PRO A 24 2.64 7.77 -2.54
C PRO A 24 3.36 8.38 -3.75
N ARG A 25 3.93 9.58 -3.56
CA ARG A 25 4.91 10.20 -4.45
C ARG A 25 6.20 10.43 -3.67
N TYR A 26 7.26 9.73 -4.07
CA TYR A 26 8.56 9.78 -3.39
C TYR A 26 9.43 10.90 -3.95
N GLN A 27 10.13 11.61 -3.06
CA GLN A 27 11.24 12.49 -3.43
C GLN A 27 12.56 11.78 -3.13
N PHE A 28 13.27 11.34 -4.17
CA PHE A 28 14.41 10.42 -4.04
C PHE A 28 15.66 11.05 -3.41
N GLN A 29 15.75 12.38 -3.40
CA GLN A 29 16.88 13.12 -2.83
C GLN A 29 16.80 13.22 -1.29
N SER A 30 15.67 12.83 -0.70
CA SER A 30 15.45 12.83 0.76
C SER A 30 14.62 11.61 1.20
N ASN A 31 14.23 11.55 2.47
CA ASN A 31 13.23 10.60 2.97
C ASN A 31 11.80 11.19 2.95
N HIS A 32 11.56 12.22 2.12
CA HIS A 32 10.26 12.87 1.98
C HIS A 32 9.36 12.11 1.00
N MET A 33 8.10 11.96 1.39
CA MET A 33 7.04 11.35 0.60
C MET A 33 5.75 12.12 0.88
N ASP A 34 4.97 12.40 -0.16
CA ASP A 34 3.61 12.91 -0.03
C ASP A 34 2.61 11.88 -0.54
N MET A 35 1.39 11.91 -0.01
CA MET A 35 0.27 11.15 -0.55
C MET A 35 -0.52 12.09 -1.46
N VAL A 36 -0.51 11.78 -2.76
CA VAL A 36 -1.10 12.62 -3.81
C VAL A 36 -2.34 11.97 -4.39
N LYS A 37 -3.35 12.79 -4.70
CA LYS A 37 -4.66 12.31 -5.12
C LYS A 37 -4.62 11.67 -6.50
N LEU A 38 -5.26 10.52 -6.58
CA LEU A 38 -5.54 9.82 -7.81
C LEU A 38 -6.96 10.17 -8.27
N THR A 39 -7.16 10.32 -9.58
CA THR A 39 -8.43 10.76 -10.19
C THR A 39 -9.27 9.59 -10.70
N SER A 40 -8.64 8.48 -11.10
CA SER A 40 -9.33 7.23 -11.44
C SER A 40 -8.41 6.02 -11.26
N PRO A 41 -8.94 4.78 -11.20
CA PRO A 41 -8.11 3.57 -11.17
C PRO A 41 -7.20 3.43 -12.41
N GLU A 42 -7.71 3.79 -13.60
CA GLU A 42 -7.01 3.62 -14.88
C GLU A 42 -5.80 4.55 -15.00
N GLU A 43 -5.82 5.68 -14.28
CA GLU A 43 -4.76 6.67 -14.29
C GLU A 43 -3.41 6.07 -13.89
N ILE A 44 -3.36 5.15 -12.91
CA ILE A 44 -2.10 4.60 -12.39
C ILE A 44 -1.25 4.01 -13.52
N SER A 45 -1.87 3.25 -14.41
CA SER A 45 -1.21 2.60 -15.55
C SER A 45 -0.54 3.59 -16.49
N SER A 46 -1.04 4.83 -16.54
CA SER A 46 -0.54 5.89 -17.41
C SER A 46 0.55 6.75 -16.77
N LEU A 47 0.72 6.67 -15.44
CA LEU A 47 1.74 7.44 -14.72
C LEU A 47 3.16 6.97 -15.09
N PRO A 48 4.15 7.87 -15.09
CA PRO A 48 5.54 7.47 -15.28
C PRO A 48 6.00 6.54 -14.16
N LYS A 49 6.98 5.70 -14.47
CA LYS A 49 7.59 4.80 -13.51
C LYS A 49 8.86 5.39 -12.93
N THR A 50 9.06 5.17 -11.63
CA THR A 50 10.32 5.48 -10.95
C THR A 50 11.40 4.45 -11.27
N SER A 51 12.63 4.68 -10.77
CA SER A 51 13.73 3.69 -10.85
C SER A 51 13.43 2.39 -10.08
N TRP A 52 12.41 2.37 -9.21
CA TRP A 52 11.91 1.17 -8.53
C TRP A 52 10.73 0.52 -9.25
N ASN A 53 10.44 0.92 -10.49
CA ASN A 53 9.35 0.40 -11.32
C ASN A 53 7.94 0.62 -10.70
N ILE A 54 7.80 1.64 -9.84
CA ILE A 54 6.52 2.05 -9.24
C ILE A 54 5.94 3.23 -10.03
N HIS A 55 4.64 3.21 -10.28
CA HIS A 55 3.92 4.34 -10.87
C HIS A 55 3.73 5.48 -9.86
N GLN A 56 4.15 6.68 -10.22
CA GLN A 56 3.83 7.91 -9.47
C GLN A 56 3.72 9.11 -10.41
N PRO A 57 3.00 10.18 -10.05
CA PRO A 57 2.99 11.42 -10.81
C PRO A 57 4.37 12.04 -10.93
N GLY A 58 4.59 12.81 -12.00
CA GLY A 58 5.86 13.51 -12.22
C GLY A 58 6.19 14.48 -11.08
N GLU A 59 7.47 14.78 -10.88
CA GLU A 59 7.91 15.74 -9.83
C GLU A 59 7.33 17.13 -10.07
N ASP A 60 7.29 17.59 -11.33
CA ASP A 60 6.76 18.90 -11.73
C ASP A 60 5.23 18.95 -11.84
N GLU A 61 4.55 17.84 -11.58
CA GLU A 61 3.11 17.73 -11.73
C GLU A 61 2.39 18.17 -10.45
N ALA A 62 1.61 19.25 -10.54
CA ALA A 62 0.81 19.72 -9.42
C ALA A 62 -0.30 18.73 -9.10
N ARG A 63 -0.33 18.25 -7.85
CA ARG A 63 -1.33 17.30 -7.35
C ARG A 63 -1.86 17.74 -6.00
N GLU A 64 -3.12 17.42 -5.74
CA GLU A 64 -3.74 17.61 -4.43
C GLU A 64 -3.07 16.65 -3.41
N GLU A 65 -2.53 17.20 -2.33
CA GLU A 65 -1.86 16.43 -1.28
C GLU A 65 -2.80 16.17 -0.11
N ALA A 66 -2.82 14.95 0.40
CA ALA A 66 -3.74 14.55 1.46
C ALA A 66 -3.63 15.44 2.71
N LEU A 67 -2.40 15.77 3.14
CA LEU A 67 -2.19 16.61 4.34
C LEU A 67 -2.64 18.06 4.13
N SER A 68 -2.76 18.53 2.87
CA SER A 68 -3.32 19.86 2.56
C SER A 68 -4.85 19.88 2.50
N THR A 69 -5.50 18.72 2.41
CA THR A 69 -6.96 18.60 2.21
C THR A 69 -7.69 17.84 3.33
N GLY A 70 -7.12 17.83 4.53
CA GLY A 70 -7.76 17.29 5.74
C GLY A 70 -7.14 16.00 6.27
N GLY A 71 -6.10 15.48 5.61
CA GLY A 71 -5.40 14.27 6.03
C GLY A 71 -5.98 13.00 5.41
N LEU A 72 -5.75 11.87 6.09
CA LEU A 72 -6.14 10.54 5.65
C LEU A 72 -6.88 9.84 6.78
N ASP A 73 -7.89 9.04 6.43
CA ASP A 73 -8.60 8.20 7.42
C ASP A 73 -7.87 6.86 7.62
N LEU A 74 -7.38 6.26 6.53
CA LEU A 74 -6.72 4.95 6.52
C LEU A 74 -5.52 4.94 5.57
N ILE A 75 -4.39 4.42 6.04
CA ILE A 75 -3.20 4.15 5.23
C ILE A 75 -2.93 2.64 5.19
N PHE A 76 -2.87 2.08 3.98
CA PHE A 76 -2.29 0.74 3.80
C PHE A 76 -0.77 0.85 3.89
N MET A 77 -0.15 0.07 4.78
CA MET A 77 1.27 0.15 5.11
C MET A 77 2.03 -0.99 4.42
N PRO A 78 2.95 -0.69 3.48
CA PRO A 78 3.82 -1.70 2.89
C PRO A 78 5.02 -1.98 3.80
N GLY A 79 5.60 -3.16 3.66
CA GLY A 79 6.75 -3.58 4.47
C GLY A 79 7.28 -4.92 4.02
N LEU A 80 8.55 -5.17 4.37
CA LEU A 80 9.22 -6.45 4.18
C LEU A 80 8.88 -7.43 5.31
N GLY A 81 8.46 -6.91 6.47
CA GLY A 81 8.11 -7.72 7.62
C GLY A 81 7.26 -6.97 8.63
N PHE A 82 6.42 -7.71 9.35
CA PHE A 82 5.53 -7.19 10.37
C PHE A 82 5.50 -8.16 11.56
N ASP A 83 5.34 -7.66 12.78
CA ASP A 83 5.08 -8.53 13.93
C ASP A 83 3.74 -8.25 14.60
N LYS A 84 3.32 -9.16 15.50
CA LYS A 84 2.07 -9.06 16.24
C LYS A 84 2.00 -7.88 17.22
N GLN A 85 3.10 -7.17 17.43
CA GLN A 85 3.17 -5.99 18.28
C GLN A 85 2.95 -4.68 17.50
N GLY A 86 2.73 -4.76 16.19
CA GLY A 86 2.54 -3.60 15.31
C GLY A 86 3.86 -2.93 14.92
N ASN A 87 4.97 -3.66 14.96
CA ASN A 87 6.24 -3.21 14.43
C ASN A 87 6.35 -3.59 12.94
N ARG A 88 7.06 -2.76 12.17
CA ARG A 88 7.17 -2.88 10.71
C ARG A 88 8.62 -2.75 10.27
N LEU A 89 9.08 -3.68 9.45
CA LEU A 89 10.35 -3.59 8.75
C LEU A 89 10.12 -2.97 7.37
N GLY A 90 10.55 -1.73 7.17
CA GLY A 90 10.55 -1.08 5.87
C GLY A 90 11.78 -1.43 5.01
N ARG A 91 11.90 -0.79 3.84
CA ARG A 91 13.07 -0.92 2.95
C ARG A 91 14.28 -0.06 3.36
N GLY A 92 14.29 0.47 4.58
CA GLY A 92 15.42 1.21 5.17
C GLY A 92 15.48 2.72 4.91
N ARG A 93 14.61 3.30 4.07
CA ARG A 93 14.60 4.76 3.81
C ARG A 93 13.74 5.59 4.78
N GLY A 94 12.88 4.95 5.58
CA GLY A 94 12.06 5.64 6.59
C GLY A 94 10.97 6.58 6.05
N TYR A 95 10.57 6.48 4.78
CA TYR A 95 9.54 7.35 4.19
C TYR A 95 8.22 7.33 4.96
N TYR A 96 7.73 6.13 5.29
CA TYR A 96 6.47 5.97 6.01
C TYR A 96 6.56 6.44 7.46
N ASP A 97 7.69 6.23 8.12
CA ASP A 97 7.91 6.69 9.50
C ASP A 97 7.94 8.22 9.56
N ALA A 98 8.63 8.86 8.60
CA ALA A 98 8.63 10.32 8.43
C ALA A 98 7.22 10.85 8.10
N TYR A 99 6.49 10.19 7.20
CA TYR A 99 5.13 10.59 6.83
C TYR A 99 4.14 10.47 8.00
N LEU A 100 4.18 9.37 8.76
CA LEU A 100 3.34 9.18 9.94
C LEU A 100 3.61 10.22 11.04
N LYS A 101 4.87 10.65 11.21
CA LYS A 101 5.21 11.77 12.10
C LYS A 101 4.55 13.08 11.63
N ARG A 102 4.54 13.36 10.33
CA ARG A 102 3.83 14.52 9.75
C ARG A 102 2.32 14.43 9.93
N CYS A 103 1.73 13.23 9.79
CA CYS A 103 0.31 13.00 10.08
C CYS A 103 -0.03 13.30 11.55
N ALA A 104 0.81 12.85 12.49
CA ALA A 104 0.58 13.06 13.92
C ALA A 104 0.62 14.55 14.35
N GLN A 105 1.19 15.42 13.52
CA GLN A 105 1.21 16.87 13.72
C GLN A 105 -0.05 17.58 13.17
N GLN A 106 -0.92 16.87 12.42
CA GLN A 106 -2.14 17.44 11.85
C GLN A 106 -3.24 17.56 12.91
N GLN A 107 -4.11 18.57 12.75
CA GLN A 107 -5.23 18.80 13.66
C GLN A 107 -6.31 17.70 13.62
N HIS A 108 -6.40 16.97 12.51
CA HIS A 108 -7.41 15.93 12.30
C HIS A 108 -7.05 14.57 12.95
N GLY A 109 -5.89 14.47 13.60
CA GLY A 109 -5.44 13.26 14.30
C GLY A 109 -4.67 12.28 13.41
N LYS A 110 -4.24 11.16 14.00
CA LYS A 110 -3.46 10.12 13.30
C LYS A 110 -4.39 9.21 12.48
N PRO A 111 -4.06 8.91 11.21
CA PRO A 111 -4.82 7.96 10.40
C PRO A 111 -4.82 6.56 11.04
N TYR A 112 -5.86 5.77 10.77
CA TYR A 112 -5.76 4.33 10.90
C TYR A 112 -4.67 3.81 9.97
N THR A 113 -3.98 2.79 10.42
CA THR A 113 -2.92 2.14 9.64
C THR A 113 -3.26 0.66 9.57
N MET A 114 -3.03 0.05 8.42
CA MET A 114 -3.34 -1.36 8.18
C MET A 114 -2.26 -1.95 7.29
N ALA A 115 -1.70 -3.10 7.66
CA ALA A 115 -0.73 -3.78 6.80
C ALA A 115 -1.41 -4.86 5.99
N LEU A 116 -1.09 -4.92 4.70
CA LEU A 116 -1.38 -6.06 3.84
C LEU A 116 -0.07 -6.85 3.74
N ALA A 117 -0.09 -8.11 4.19
CA ALA A 117 1.13 -8.88 4.33
C ALA A 117 0.91 -10.33 3.92
N PHE A 118 1.87 -10.89 3.19
CA PHE A 118 1.98 -12.33 3.04
C PHE A 118 2.29 -12.97 4.39
N LYS A 119 1.91 -14.24 4.54
CA LYS A 119 2.22 -15.00 5.75
C LYS A 119 3.72 -15.05 6.05
N GLU A 120 4.54 -15.12 5.02
CA GLU A 120 6.01 -15.12 5.06
C GLU A 120 6.58 -13.80 5.58
N GLN A 121 5.83 -12.71 5.49
CA GLN A 121 6.21 -11.40 6.02
C GLN A 121 5.84 -11.24 7.50
N ILE A 122 5.18 -12.23 8.12
CA ILE A 122 4.86 -12.18 9.55
C ILE A 122 6.02 -12.77 10.36
N CYS A 123 6.71 -11.90 11.08
CA CYS A 123 7.84 -12.23 11.93
C CYS A 123 7.40 -12.43 13.39
N LEU A 124 8.18 -13.22 14.15
CA LEU A 124 8.01 -13.31 15.60
C LEU A 124 8.32 -11.97 16.28
N GLN A 125 9.37 -11.31 15.83
CA GLN A 125 9.78 -10.00 16.31
C GLN A 125 10.49 -9.26 15.17
N VAL A 126 10.07 -8.03 14.92
CA VAL A 126 10.78 -7.13 14.03
C VAL A 126 11.79 -6.32 14.86
N PRO A 127 13.07 -6.24 14.44
CA PRO A 127 14.00 -5.31 15.06
C PRO A 127 13.56 -3.87 14.79
N VAL A 128 13.49 -3.05 15.85
CA VAL A 128 13.05 -1.66 15.78
C VAL A 128 14.06 -0.73 16.44
N ASP A 129 14.09 0.52 15.97
CA ASP A 129 14.78 1.63 16.61
C ASP A 129 13.79 2.66 17.21
N GLU A 130 14.32 3.74 17.80
CA GLU A 130 13.52 4.80 18.42
C GLU A 130 12.76 5.69 17.42
N ASN A 131 13.15 5.64 16.14
CA ASN A 131 12.54 6.42 15.08
C ASN A 131 11.39 5.70 14.38
N ASP A 132 11.31 4.37 14.53
CA ASP A 132 10.28 3.53 13.94
C ASP A 132 8.89 3.81 14.51
N MET A 133 7.92 4.02 13.61
CA MET A 133 6.56 4.32 14.00
C MET A 133 5.74 3.03 14.09
N LYS A 134 5.27 2.70 15.29
CA LYS A 134 4.27 1.64 15.47
C LYS A 134 2.98 1.98 14.72
N PHE A 135 2.42 0.97 14.10
CA PHE A 135 1.15 1.03 13.40
C PHE A 135 0.11 0.14 14.09
N LYS A 136 -1.17 0.45 13.93
CA LYS A 136 -2.25 -0.32 14.58
C LYS A 136 -2.51 -1.57 13.74
N LEU A 137 -2.36 -2.74 14.32
CA LEU A 137 -2.29 -3.98 13.56
C LEU A 137 -3.68 -4.60 13.34
N ASN A 138 -4.16 -4.57 12.10
CA ASN A 138 -5.06 -5.59 11.55
C ASN A 138 -4.28 -6.24 10.39
N ILE A 139 -3.73 -7.44 10.62
CA ILE A 139 -3.08 -8.22 9.54
C ILE A 139 -4.18 -8.97 8.82
N TYR A 140 -4.22 -8.81 7.51
CA TYR A 140 -4.95 -9.72 6.64
C TYR A 140 -3.92 -10.62 5.96
N GLU A 141 -4.02 -11.92 6.23
CA GLU A 141 -3.21 -12.96 5.60
C GLU A 141 -3.94 -13.42 4.35
N GLU A 142 -3.32 -13.27 3.19
CA GLU A 142 -3.76 -14.00 2.01
C GLU A 142 -3.31 -15.46 2.21
N LEU A 143 -4.28 -16.38 2.25
CA LEU A 143 -3.96 -17.81 2.21
C LEU A 143 -3.38 -18.08 0.83
N GLY A 144 -2.05 -18.20 0.76
CA GLY A 144 -1.39 -18.71 -0.43
C GLY A 144 -2.11 -19.99 -0.87
N SER A 145 -2.38 -20.10 -2.16
CA SER A 145 -2.96 -21.32 -2.73
C SER A 145 -2.03 -22.48 -2.35
N ASP A 146 -2.46 -23.29 -1.38
CA ASP A 146 -1.80 -24.55 -1.07
C ASP A 146 -1.80 -25.36 -2.37
N SER A 147 -0.61 -25.57 -2.91
CA SER A 147 -0.41 -26.48 -4.03
C SER A 147 -0.75 -27.89 -3.52
N GLU A 148 -1.97 -28.33 -3.83
CA GLU A 148 -2.37 -29.72 -3.71
C GLU A 148 -1.34 -30.58 -4.46
N SER A 149 -0.69 -31.45 -3.70
CA SER A 149 0.07 -32.56 -4.23
C SER A 149 -0.88 -33.55 -4.90
N GLU A 150 -1.26 -33.32 -6.16
CA GLU A 150 -1.84 -34.35 -7.01
C GLU A 150 -1.07 -34.47 -8.33
N ARG A 151 -0.45 -35.64 -8.51
CA ARG A 151 0.09 -36.09 -9.79
C ARG A 151 -1.08 -36.29 -10.78
N LYS A 152 -1.11 -35.57 -11.92
CA LYS A 152 -1.37 -36.15 -13.25
C LYS A 152 -1.32 -35.13 -14.40
N VAL A 153 -0.36 -35.38 -15.32
CA VAL A 153 -0.44 -35.32 -16.80
C VAL A 153 -0.79 -33.98 -17.49
N LYS A 154 0.18 -33.45 -18.27
CA LYS A 154 0.01 -32.38 -19.28
C LYS A 154 -0.83 -32.86 -20.49
N PRO A 155 -1.60 -31.95 -21.11
CA PRO A 155 -1.32 -31.55 -22.50
C PRO A 155 -1.46 -30.02 -22.71
N SER A 156 -0.43 -29.34 -23.23
CA SER A 156 -0.31 -28.78 -24.60
C SER A 156 -1.33 -27.70 -24.99
N GLY A 157 -0.85 -26.47 -25.26
CA GLY A 157 -1.58 -25.44 -26.01
C GLY A 157 -1.51 -24.03 -25.41
N GLU A 158 -0.71 -23.17 -26.05
CA GLU A 158 -0.87 -21.73 -26.31
C GLU A 158 -1.64 -20.83 -25.32
N ASP A 159 -0.95 -19.85 -24.72
CA ASP A 159 -1.08 -18.41 -25.02
C ASP A 159 -0.37 -17.58 -23.94
N THR A 160 0.74 -16.94 -24.31
CA THR A 160 1.44 -15.99 -23.44
C THR A 160 0.70 -14.66 -23.45
N VAL A 161 -0.16 -14.43 -22.46
CA VAL A 161 -0.65 -13.09 -22.14
C VAL A 161 0.40 -12.41 -21.25
N SER A 162 1.16 -11.50 -21.86
CA SER A 162 2.04 -10.56 -21.17
C SER A 162 1.19 -9.56 -20.38
N LEU A 163 0.90 -9.87 -19.11
CA LEU A 163 0.31 -8.91 -18.18
C LEU A 163 1.41 -8.03 -17.59
N SER A 164 1.37 -6.75 -17.93
CA SER A 164 2.22 -5.72 -17.34
C SER A 164 1.76 -5.40 -15.92
N PRO A 165 2.63 -5.40 -14.89
CA PRO A 165 2.24 -5.05 -13.53
C PRO A 165 2.19 -3.52 -13.37
N VAL A 166 1.06 -3.05 -12.83
CA VAL A 166 0.79 -1.66 -12.48
C VAL A 166 0.63 -1.61 -10.95
N MET A 167 1.64 -1.09 -10.27
CA MET A 167 1.75 -1.04 -8.81
C MET A 167 1.25 0.29 -8.25
N GLY A 168 0.47 0.30 -7.17
CA GLY A 168 0.12 1.53 -6.46
C GLY A 168 -0.55 1.27 -5.11
N LEU A 169 0.10 1.69 -4.03
CA LEU A 169 -0.43 1.61 -2.65
C LEU A 169 -1.57 2.62 -2.46
N VAL A 170 -2.61 2.21 -1.74
CA VAL A 170 -3.87 2.97 -1.59
C VAL A 170 -4.01 3.63 -0.22
N SER A 171 -4.72 4.74 -0.17
CA SER A 171 -5.17 5.37 1.08
C SER A 171 -6.57 5.92 0.90
N LEU A 172 -7.40 5.78 1.94
CA LEU A 172 -8.84 6.03 1.93
C LEU A 172 -9.16 7.38 2.59
N CYS A 173 -10.05 8.15 1.97
CA CYS A 173 -10.77 9.25 2.63
C CYS A 173 -12.29 9.11 2.46
N ARG A 174 -12.97 9.19 3.62
CA ARG A 174 -14.38 9.15 4.04
C ARG A 174 -15.10 7.81 4.26
N GLU A 175 -15.69 7.75 5.46
CA GLU A 175 -16.50 6.68 6.07
C GLU A 175 -15.87 5.29 5.98
N PHE A 176 -14.77 5.09 6.72
CA PHE A 176 -14.30 3.75 7.05
C PHE A 176 -15.16 3.17 8.18
N HIS A 177 -16.08 2.27 7.84
CA HIS A 177 -16.74 1.40 8.82
C HIS A 177 -15.99 0.06 8.84
N PRO A 178 -15.40 -0.37 9.98
CA PRO A 178 -14.57 -1.57 10.07
C PRO A 178 -15.22 -2.89 9.60
N GLY A 179 -16.54 -2.92 9.39
CA GLY A 179 -17.29 -4.11 8.96
C GLY A 179 -17.54 -4.25 7.45
N GLU A 180 -17.15 -3.28 6.61
CA GLU A 180 -17.51 -3.31 5.18
C GLU A 180 -16.64 -4.23 4.29
N PHE A 181 -15.50 -4.70 4.80
CA PHE A 181 -14.62 -5.67 4.12
C PHE A 181 -14.81 -7.12 4.60
N MET A 182 -15.81 -7.38 5.46
CA MET A 182 -16.02 -8.71 6.08
C MET A 182 -16.87 -9.68 5.25
N ASN A 183 -17.39 -9.29 4.08
CA ASN A 183 -18.25 -10.12 3.24
C ASN A 183 -17.93 -9.95 1.75
N THR A 184 -16.83 -10.55 1.30
CA THR A 184 -16.62 -10.97 -0.10
C THR A 184 -15.67 -12.15 -0.10
#